data_AF-A0A7K3ISQ8-F1
#
_entry.id   AF-A0A7K3ISQ8-F1
#
_cell.length_a   1.000
_cell.length_b   1.000
_cell.length_c   1.000
_cell.angle_alpha   90.00
_cell.angle_beta   90.00
_cell.angle_gamma   90.00
#
_symmetry.space_group_name_H-M   'P 1'
#
loop_
_entity.id
_entity.type
_entity.pdbx_description
1 polymer ?
#
loop_
_entity_poly.entity_id
_entity_poly.type
_entity_poly.pdbx_seq_one_letter_code
_entity_poly.pdbx_strand_id
1 'polypeptide(L)' 'MLEIPESKTISIQSDSMLKGKIVTSVFSPKSPHKFAFFNGDPAGYAGTLEGREIISAKGHGMFVDI' A
#
# COMPACT_ATOMS: atom_id res chain seq x y z
N MET A 1 11.27 -5.26 -6.78
CA MET A 1 12.10 -4.47 -5.85
C MET A 1 12.14 -3.06 -6.41
N LEU A 2 11.82 -2.04 -5.60
CA LEU A 2 12.01 -0.65 -6.00
C LEU A 2 13.37 -0.20 -5.47
N GLU A 3 14.13 0.56 -6.25
CA GLU A 3 15.28 1.27 -5.69
C GLU A 3 14.83 2.64 -5.16
N ILE A 4 15.75 3.36 -4.52
CA ILE A 4 15.45 4.64 -3.86
C ILE A 4 14.84 5.68 -4.82
N PRO A 5 15.31 5.82 -6.09
CA PRO A 5 14.69 6.76 -7.02
C PRO A 5 13.23 6.42 -7.35
N GLU A 6 12.90 5.14 -7.54
CA GLU A 6 11.55 4.70 -7.85
C GLU A 6 10.62 4.82 -6.64
N SER A 7 11.06 4.41 -5.44
CA SER A 7 10.24 4.55 -4.22
C SER A 7 9.97 6.03 -3.90
N LYS A 8 10.93 6.92 -4.17
CA LYS A 8 10.74 8.37 -4.05
C LYS A 8 9.70 8.89 -5.03
N THR A 9 9.78 8.50 -6.29
CA THR A 9 8.85 8.94 -7.33
C THR A 9 7.43 8.44 -7.04
N ILE A 10 7.30 7.15 -6.74
CA ILE A 10 5.99 6.51 -6.49
C ILE A 10 5.36 7.07 -5.21
N SER A 11 6.12 7.29 -4.13
CA SER A 11 5.54 7.87 -2.91
C SER A 11 4.97 9.28 -3.12
N ILE A 12 5.63 10.13 -3.90
CA ILE A 12 5.10 11.47 -4.24
C ILE A 12 3.80 11.36 -5.04
N GLN A 13 3.78 10.47 -6.04
CA GLN A 13 2.59 10.26 -6.87
C GLN A 13 1.43 9.70 -6.03
N SER A 14 1.69 8.71 -5.19
CA SER A 14 0.71 8.10 -4.30
C SER A 14 0.17 9.10 -3.27
N ASP A 15 1.04 9.90 -2.63
CA ASP A 15 0.60 10.89 -1.64
C ASP A 15 -0.34 11.93 -2.29
N SER A 16 0.05 12.47 -3.44
CA SER A 16 -0.75 13.43 -4.19
C SER A 16 -2.10 12.84 -4.66
N MET A 17 -2.12 11.58 -5.06
CA MET A 17 -3.32 10.95 -5.63
C MET A 17 -4.27 10.39 -4.57
N LEU A 18 -3.76 9.89 -3.44
CA LEU A 18 -4.54 9.07 -2.50
C LEU A 18 -4.91 9.80 -1.21
N LYS A 19 -4.14 10.82 -0.81
CA LYS A 19 -4.37 11.53 0.46
C LYS A 19 -5.79 12.08 0.56
N GLY A 20 -6.42 11.84 1.70
CA GLY A 20 -7.81 12.23 2.00
C GLY A 20 -8.88 11.32 1.39
N LYS A 21 -8.51 10.27 0.64
CA LYS A 21 -9.47 9.27 0.16
C LYS A 21 -9.75 8.22 1.23
N ILE A 22 -10.97 7.69 1.18
CA ILE A 22 -11.41 6.57 2.03
C ILE A 22 -11.30 5.26 1.25
N VAL A 23 -10.73 4.23 1.89
CA VAL A 23 -10.69 2.87 1.32
C VAL A 23 -12.09 2.27 1.37
N THR A 24 -12.70 2.04 0.21
CA THR A 24 -14.07 1.50 0.13
C THR A 24 -14.11 -0.02 0.12
N SER A 25 -13.10 -0.68 -0.44
CA SER A 25 -13.04 -2.14 -0.54
C SER A 25 -11.60 -2.63 -0.66
N VAL A 26 -11.32 -3.80 -0.11
CA VAL A 26 -10.01 -4.47 -0.22
C VAL A 26 -10.16 -5.85 -0.83
N PHE A 27 -9.26 -6.19 -1.77
CA PHE A 27 -9.26 -7.49 -2.43
C PHE A 27 -8.03 -8.28 -2.04
N SER A 28 -8.22 -9.54 -1.66
CA SER A 28 -7.12 -10.47 -1.40
C SER A 28 -6.33 -10.77 -2.68
N PRO A 29 -5.03 -11.10 -2.57
CA PRO A 29 -4.20 -11.50 -3.71
C PRO A 29 -4.80 -12.72 -4.42
N LYS A 30 -4.86 -12.67 -5.75
CA LYS A 30 -5.50 -13.72 -6.57
C LYS A 30 -4.56 -14.85 -7.00
N SER A 31 -3.26 -14.68 -6.84
CA SER A 31 -2.24 -15.67 -7.22
C SER A 31 -1.07 -15.66 -6.24
N PRO A 32 -0.55 -16.82 -5.83
CA PRO A 32 0.63 -16.89 -4.99
C PRO A 32 1.85 -16.33 -5.74
N HIS A 33 2.60 -15.44 -5.11
CA HIS A 33 3.80 -14.85 -5.68
C HIS A 33 4.93 -14.87 -4.64
N LYS A 34 6.12 -15.35 -5.04
CA LYS A 34 7.26 -15.54 -4.11
C LYS A 34 7.79 -14.25 -3.50
N PHE A 35 7.48 -13.10 -4.10
CA PHE A 35 7.88 -11.78 -3.62
C PHE A 35 6.69 -10.94 -3.12
N ALA A 36 5.59 -11.59 -2.74
CA ALA A 36 4.49 -10.95 -2.02
C ALA A 36 4.55 -11.35 -0.54
N PHE A 37 4.69 -10.36 0.33
CA PHE A 37 4.85 -10.56 1.77
C PHE A 37 3.64 -9.96 2.50
N PHE A 38 3.12 -10.69 3.48
CA PHE A 38 1.96 -10.31 4.26
C PHE A 38 2.29 -10.33 5.76
N ASN A 39 1.70 -9.42 6.51
CA ASN A 39 1.70 -9.40 7.96
C ASN A 39 0.47 -10.16 8.46
N GLY A 40 0.62 -11.46 8.67
CA GLY A 40 -0.49 -12.36 8.98
C GLY A 40 -1.28 -12.78 7.74
N ASP A 41 -2.56 -13.07 7.91
CA ASP A 41 -3.45 -13.55 6.85
C ASP A 41 -4.04 -12.38 6.03
N PRO A 42 -3.73 -12.27 4.72
CA PRO A 42 -4.29 -11.23 3.86
C PRO A 42 -5.82 -11.31 3.67
N ALA A 43 -6.48 -12.42 4.04
CA ALA A 43 -7.95 -12.48 4.07
C ALA A 43 -8.56 -11.55 5.14
N GLY A 44 -7.80 -11.21 6.19
CA GLY A 44 -8.25 -10.33 7.27
C GLY A 44 -8.13 -8.82 6.97
N TYR A 45 -7.46 -8.44 5.87
CA TYR A 45 -7.10 -7.05 5.63
C TYR A 45 -8.29 -6.14 5.30
N ALA A 46 -9.37 -6.67 4.73
CA ALA A 46 -10.58 -5.89 4.50
C ALA A 46 -11.13 -5.30 5.81
N GLY A 47 -11.17 -6.10 6.87
CA GLY A 47 -11.66 -5.66 8.18
C GLY A 47 -10.77 -4.62 8.88
N THR A 48 -9.50 -4.48 8.50
CA THR A 48 -8.58 -3.51 9.11
C THR A 48 -8.47 -2.20 8.33
N LEU A 49 -8.60 -2.27 7.00
CA LEU A 49 -8.34 -1.15 6.09
C LEU A 49 -9.61 -0.49 5.52
N GLU A 50 -10.72 -1.21 5.35
CA GLU A 50 -11.95 -0.59 4.82
C GLU A 50 -12.47 0.50 5.76
N GLY A 51 -12.94 1.60 5.19
CA GLY A 51 -13.39 2.79 5.92
C GLY A 51 -12.27 3.67 6.47
N ARG A 52 -10.99 3.28 6.35
CA ARG A 52 -9.86 4.11 6.76
C ARG A 52 -9.58 5.21 5.73
N GLU A 53 -9.18 6.38 6.24
CA GLU A 53 -8.67 7.49 5.43
C GLU A 53 -7.16 7.36 5.23
N ILE A 54 -6.70 7.60 4.01
CA ILE A 54 -5.27 7.65 3.68
C ILE A 54 -4.72 9.03 4.06
N ILE A 55 -3.81 9.07 5.03
CA ILE A 55 -3.26 10.33 5.57
C ILE A 55 -2.02 10.80 4.80
N SER A 56 -1.15 9.87 4.37
CA SER A 56 0.04 10.20 3.59
C SER A 56 0.66 8.96 2.95
N ALA A 57 1.43 9.13 1.88
CA ALA A 57 2.33 8.09 1.38
C ALA A 57 3.81 8.54 1.44
N LYS A 58 4.71 7.65 1.85
CA LYS A 58 6.14 7.96 2.06
C LYS A 58 7.07 6.85 1.56
N GLY A 59 8.16 7.24 0.93
CA GLY A 59 9.21 6.30 0.51
C GLY A 59 10.19 6.00 1.65
N HIS A 60 10.48 4.71 1.86
CA HIS A 60 11.42 4.23 2.87
C HIS A 60 12.35 3.17 2.26
N GLY A 61 13.54 3.57 1.79
CA GLY A 61 14.44 2.67 1.06
C GLY A 61 13.75 2.10 -0.18
N MET A 62 13.50 0.78 -0.18
CA MET A 62 12.79 0.06 -1.24
C MET A 62 11.26 -0.01 -1.09
N PHE A 63 10.70 0.58 -0.03
CA PHE A 63 9.27 0.51 0.30
C PHE A 63 8.55 1.84 0.04
N VAL A 64 7.24 1.75 -0.21
CA VAL A 64 6.30 2.86 -0.12
C VAL A 64 5.29 2.52 0.98
N ASP A 65 5.26 3.34 2.02
CA ASP A 65 4.33 3.28 3.14
C ASP A 65 3.12 4.17 2.84
N ILE A 66 1.90 3.70 3.13
CA ILE A 66 0.62 4.36 2.81
C ILE A 66 -0.30 4.31 4.04
#